data_AF-A0A8B7UVZ2-F1
#
_entry.id   AF-A0A8B7UVZ2-F1
#
_cell.length_a   1.000
_cell.length_b   1.000
_cell.length_c   1.000
_cell.angle_alpha   90.00
_cell.angle_beta   90.00
_cell.angle_gamma   90.00
#
_symmetry.space_group_name_H-M   'P 1'
#
loop_
_entity.id
_entity.type
_entity.pdbx_description
1 polymer ?
#
loop_
_entity_poly.entity_id
_entity_poly.type
_entity_poly.pdbx_seq_one_letter_code
_entity_poly.pdbx_strand_id
1 'polypeptide(L)'
;MASKGSKLINVALGKCISIENTTATLEDCDGNSKFQQFNYTWLRLIKHGEWCLASIPETGSLRLHPCDNRNKGLKWLHKSTSIFHPELVDHIAFENYQQLLCLEGNFSQKTLKLSSCDQMKPYQKWKFEKYYED
;
A
#
# COMPACT_ATOMS: atom_id res chain seq x y z
N MET A 1 -1.62 -16.14 -18.41
CA MET A 1 -0.50 -16.11 -17.45
C MET A 1 -0.89 -15.13 -16.35
N ALA A 2 -0.96 -15.57 -15.09
CA ALA A 2 -1.18 -14.64 -13.98
C ALA A 2 0.12 -13.85 -13.75
N SER A 3 0.06 -12.51 -13.77
CA SER A 3 1.20 -11.70 -13.35
C SER A 3 1.54 -12.05 -11.90
N LYS A 4 2.80 -12.41 -11.65
CA LYS A 4 3.26 -12.81 -10.33
C LYS A 4 3.30 -11.55 -9.48
N GLY A 5 2.42 -11.43 -8.48
CA GLY A 5 2.45 -10.29 -7.55
C GLY A 5 3.71 -10.28 -6.70
N SER A 6 3.96 -9.15 -6.05
CA SER A 6 5.06 -8.92 -5.12
C SER A 6 4.55 -8.63 -3.71
N LYS A 7 5.39 -8.89 -2.71
CA LYS A 7 5.12 -8.51 -1.32
C LYS A 7 5.35 -7.02 -1.11
N LEU A 8 4.47 -6.40 -0.36
CA LEU A 8 4.60 -5.02 0.09
C LEU A 8 5.11 -4.98 1.53
N ILE A 9 6.37 -4.59 1.70
CA ILE A 9 7.14 -4.73 2.93
C ILE A 9 7.28 -3.37 3.60
N ASN A 10 6.93 -3.29 4.88
CA ASN A 10 7.31 -2.16 5.73
C ASN A 10 8.80 -2.27 6.07
N VAL A 11 9.60 -1.29 5.67
CA VAL A 11 11.06 -1.35 5.77
C VAL A 11 11.53 -1.42 7.22
N ALA A 12 10.88 -0.66 8.11
CA ALA A 12 11.28 -0.57 9.51
C ALA A 12 10.79 -1.76 10.35
N LEU A 13 9.60 -2.28 10.06
CA LEU A 13 9.02 -3.39 10.81
C LEU A 13 9.45 -4.76 10.27
N GLY A 14 9.93 -4.84 9.03
CA GLY A 14 10.19 -6.12 8.36
C GLY A 14 8.93 -6.99 8.17
N LYS A 15 7.75 -6.37 8.23
CA LYS A 15 6.45 -7.01 8.09
C LYS A 15 5.86 -6.74 6.71
N CYS A 16 5.02 -7.65 6.24
CA CYS A 16 4.34 -7.56 4.95
C CYS A 16 2.87 -7.24 5.16
N ILE A 17 2.28 -6.53 4.20
CA ILE A 17 0.83 -6.46 4.12
C ILE A 17 0.29 -7.85 3.75
N SER A 18 -0.75 -8.28 4.46
CA SER A 18 -1.52 -9.49 4.17
C SER A 18 -3.00 -9.17 4.14
N ILE A 19 -3.78 -9.99 3.44
CA ILE A 19 -5.24 -9.88 3.39
C ILE A 19 -5.87 -10.91 4.31
N GLU A 20 -6.77 -10.46 5.18
CA GLU A 20 -7.61 -11.30 6.02
C GLU A 20 -9.08 -10.93 5.83
N ASN A 21 -9.88 -11.84 5.28
CA ASN A 21 -11.29 -11.71 4.86
C ASN A 21 -11.56 -10.65 3.78
N THR A 22 -11.10 -9.42 3.97
CA THR A 22 -11.04 -8.28 3.01
C THR A 22 -10.19 -7.12 3.58
N THR A 23 -9.68 -7.26 4.80
CA THR A 23 -8.97 -6.21 5.52
C THR A 23 -7.48 -6.42 5.34
N ALA A 24 -6.74 -5.32 5.16
CA ALA A 24 -5.30 -5.38 5.07
C ALA A 24 -4.67 -5.30 6.47
N THR A 25 -3.83 -6.27 6.79
CA THR A 25 -3.15 -6.43 8.09
C THR A 25 -1.63 -6.49 7.92
N LEU A 26 -0.89 -6.34 9.03
CA LEU A 26 0.55 -6.51 9.07
C LEU A 26 0.92 -7.88 9.65
N GLU A 27 1.61 -8.69 8.84
CA GLU A 27 2.03 -10.03 9.23
C GLU A 27 3.49 -10.30 8.86
N ASP A 28 4.03 -11.42 9.33
CA ASP A 28 5.34 -11.91 8.91
C ASP A 28 5.37 -12.16 7.40
N CYS A 29 6.46 -11.76 6.75
CA CYS A 29 6.62 -11.91 5.32
C CYS A 29 6.80 -13.38 4.94
N ASP A 30 5.87 -13.92 4.17
CA ASP A 30 5.91 -15.28 3.62
C ASP A 30 5.91 -15.23 2.09
N GLY A 31 7.01 -15.68 1.47
CA GLY A 31 7.16 -15.71 0.02
C GLY A 31 6.19 -16.64 -0.71
N ASN A 32 5.57 -17.58 0.00
CA ASN A 32 4.62 -18.54 -0.55
C ASN A 32 3.16 -18.12 -0.32
N SER A 33 2.92 -17.10 0.53
CA SER A 33 1.57 -16.65 0.83
C SER A 33 0.96 -15.91 -0.35
N LYS A 34 -0.14 -16.45 -0.88
CA LYS A 34 -0.93 -15.77 -1.93
C LYS A 34 -1.58 -14.49 -1.40
N PHE A 35 -1.90 -14.43 -0.10
CA PHE A 35 -2.53 -13.28 0.55
C PHE A 35 -1.62 -12.06 0.68
N GLN A 36 -0.31 -12.24 0.45
CA GLN A 36 0.69 -11.17 0.48
C GLN A 36 1.14 -10.75 -0.93
N GLN A 37 0.52 -11.29 -1.99
CA GLN A 37 0.86 -10.94 -3.36
C GLN A 37 0.02 -9.75 -3.83
N PHE A 38 0.72 -8.67 -4.16
CA PHE A 38 0.15 -7.44 -4.69
C PHE A 38 0.81 -7.05 -6.00
N ASN A 39 0.04 -6.44 -6.89
CA ASN A 39 0.59 -5.82 -8.08
C ASN A 39 0.40 -4.30 -8.02
N TYR A 40 1.41 -3.53 -8.39
CA TYR A 40 1.30 -2.08 -8.50
C TYR A 40 1.29 -1.69 -9.97
N THR A 41 0.15 -1.16 -10.43
CA THR A 41 -0.06 -0.89 -11.85
C THR A 41 0.34 0.55 -12.23
N TRP A 42 0.57 0.78 -13.52
CA TRP A 42 0.80 2.13 -14.07
C TRP A 42 -0.38 3.09 -13.79
N LEU A 43 -1.58 2.54 -13.59
CA LEU A 43 -2.79 3.26 -13.16
C LEU A 43 -2.81 3.60 -11.66
N ARG A 44 -1.70 3.40 -10.95
CA ARG A 44 -1.52 3.69 -9.52
C ARG A 44 -2.44 2.88 -8.60
N LEU A 45 -2.75 1.65 -9.01
CA LEU A 45 -3.57 0.73 -8.21
C LEU A 45 -2.67 -0.31 -7.54
N ILE A 46 -2.89 -0.58 -6.26
CA ILE A 46 -2.31 -1.72 -5.55
C ILE A 46 -3.34 -2.86 -5.58
N LYS A 47 -3.18 -3.80 -6.51
CA LYS A 47 -4.12 -4.90 -6.77
C LYS A 47 -3.77 -6.15 -5.99
N HIS A 48 -4.80 -6.87 -5.54
CA HIS A 48 -4.78 -8.25 -5.08
C HIS A 48 -5.84 -9.02 -5.89
N GLY A 49 -5.43 -9.58 -7.03
CA GLY A 49 -6.38 -10.11 -8.03
C GLY A 49 -7.26 -9.01 -8.63
N GLU A 50 -8.58 -9.18 -8.56
CA GLU A 50 -9.58 -8.20 -9.02
C GLU A 50 -9.91 -7.11 -7.98
N TRP A 51 -9.27 -7.18 -6.81
CA TRP A 51 -9.49 -6.26 -5.70
C TRP A 51 -8.34 -5.28 -5.59
N CYS A 52 -8.63 -4.06 -5.14
CA CYS A 52 -7.69 -2.97 -4.98
C CYS A 52 -7.66 -2.52 -3.53
N LEU A 53 -6.46 -2.20 -3.02
CA LEU A 53 -6.31 -1.57 -1.71
C LEU A 53 -7.00 -0.20 -1.74
N ALA A 54 -7.89 0.01 -0.79
CA ALA A 54 -8.70 1.20 -0.63
C ALA A 54 -8.57 1.72 0.80
N SER A 55 -8.58 3.03 0.95
CA SER A 55 -8.80 3.65 2.25
C SER A 55 -10.28 3.83 2.51
N ILE A 56 -10.73 3.55 3.74
CA ILE A 56 -12.06 3.96 4.20
C ILE A 56 -11.94 5.40 4.71
N PRO A 57 -12.62 6.40 4.08
CA PRO A 57 -12.48 7.80 4.46
C PRO A 57 -12.85 8.09 5.92
N GLU A 58 -13.81 7.34 6.48
CA GLU A 58 -14.37 7.59 7.80
C GLU A 58 -13.53 7.00 8.95
N THR A 59 -12.85 5.87 8.70
CA THR A 59 -12.11 5.12 9.74
C THR A 59 -10.61 5.10 9.52
N GLY A 60 -10.12 5.56 8.35
CA GLY A 60 -8.70 5.53 7.99
C GLY A 60 -8.11 4.12 7.88
N SER A 61 -8.93 3.07 7.99
CA SER A 61 -8.54 1.67 7.86
C SER A 61 -8.47 1.26 6.40
N LEU A 62 -7.69 0.23 6.12
CA LEU A 62 -7.45 -0.25 4.75
C LEU A 62 -8.17 -1.55 4.49
N ARG A 63 -8.90 -1.59 3.39
CA ARG A 63 -9.66 -2.74 2.92
C ARG A 63 -9.45 -2.96 1.43
N LEU A 64 -9.86 -4.13 0.98
CA LEU A 64 -10.02 -4.44 -0.41
C LEU A 64 -11.38 -3.95 -0.90
N HIS A 65 -11.37 -3.29 -2.05
CA HIS A 65 -12.55 -2.88 -2.79
C HIS A 65 -12.43 -3.40 -4.23
N PRO A 66 -13.53 -3.72 -4.94
CA PRO A 66 -13.44 -4.03 -6.36
C PRO A 66 -12.68 -2.93 -7.11
N CYS A 67 -11.73 -3.32 -7.96
CA CYS A 67 -10.92 -2.35 -8.69
C CYS A 67 -11.78 -1.54 -9.67
N ASP A 68 -11.67 -0.22 -9.60
CA ASP A 68 -12.22 0.71 -10.58
C ASP A 68 -11.14 1.71 -10.99
N ASN A 69 -10.76 1.68 -12.28
CA ASN A 69 -9.72 2.54 -12.82
C ASN A 69 -10.08 4.03 -12.75
N ARG A 70 -11.37 4.38 -12.66
CA ARG A 70 -11.88 5.75 -12.58
C ARG A 70 -12.00 6.26 -11.15
N ASN A 71 -11.99 5.35 -10.16
CA ASN A 71 -12.14 5.72 -8.76
C ASN A 71 -10.83 6.30 -8.21
N LYS A 72 -10.85 7.59 -7.87
CA LYS A 72 -9.70 8.30 -7.29
C LYS A 72 -9.35 7.79 -5.90
N GLY A 73 -10.33 7.26 -5.15
CA GLY A 73 -10.12 6.70 -3.82
C GLY A 73 -9.37 5.35 -3.79
N LEU A 74 -8.91 4.87 -4.95
CA LEU A 74 -8.09 3.66 -5.09
C LEU A 74 -6.66 3.98 -5.57
N LYS A 75 -6.31 5.27 -5.72
CA LYS A 75 -5.06 5.71 -6.33
C LYS A 75 -3.98 5.96 -5.28
N TRP A 76 -2.84 5.29 -5.48
CA TRP A 76 -1.69 5.33 -4.58
C TRP A 76 -0.44 5.78 -5.33
N LEU A 77 0.26 6.77 -4.80
CA LEU A 77 1.54 7.26 -5.31
C LEU A 77 2.67 6.57 -4.53
N HIS A 78 3.59 5.90 -5.22
CA HIS A 78 4.82 5.38 -4.61
C HIS A 78 6.04 6.15 -5.13
N LYS A 79 6.89 5.55 -5.96
CA LYS A 79 8.02 6.24 -6.60
C LYS A 79 7.64 7.52 -7.36
N SER A 80 6.42 7.64 -7.87
CA SER A 80 5.95 8.88 -8.50
C SER A 80 5.80 10.05 -7.51
N THR A 81 5.66 9.77 -6.22
CA THR A 81 5.66 10.80 -5.16
C THR A 81 6.98 11.56 -5.15
N SER A 82 8.11 10.90 -5.43
CA SER A 82 9.44 11.55 -5.41
C SER A 82 9.65 12.59 -6.51
N ILE A 83 8.79 12.62 -7.54
CA ILE A 83 8.81 13.66 -8.57
C ILE A 83 8.45 15.03 -7.96
N PHE A 84 7.57 15.04 -6.97
CA PHE A 84 7.11 16.26 -6.30
C PHE A 84 7.63 16.40 -4.86
N HIS A 85 7.93 15.28 -4.20
CA HIS A 85 8.38 15.16 -2.81
C HIS A 85 9.54 14.14 -2.71
N PRO A 86 10.77 14.52 -3.11
CA PRO A 86 11.93 13.62 -3.12
C PRO A 86 12.21 12.92 -1.79
N GLU A 87 11.89 13.59 -0.68
CA GLU A 87 12.00 13.09 0.69
C GLU A 87 11.08 11.91 1.00
N LEU A 88 10.07 11.65 0.16
CA LEU A 88 9.05 10.62 0.32
C LEU A 88 9.22 9.44 -0.64
N VAL A 89 10.43 9.19 -1.16
CA VAL A 89 10.71 8.14 -2.18
C VAL A 89 10.25 6.73 -1.78
N ASP A 90 10.32 6.40 -0.49
CA ASP A 90 9.91 5.10 0.03
C ASP A 90 8.47 5.13 0.59
N HIS A 91 7.74 6.23 0.45
CA HIS A 91 6.40 6.35 1.00
C HIS A 91 5.33 5.98 -0.03
N ILE A 92 4.28 5.31 0.42
CA ILE A 92 3.07 5.07 -0.37
C ILE A 92 2.03 6.09 0.08
N ALA A 93 1.84 7.12 -0.74
CA ALA A 93 0.92 8.21 -0.49
C ALA A 93 -0.44 7.96 -1.15
N PHE A 94 -1.50 8.33 -0.47
CA PHE A 94 -2.86 8.33 -0.97
C PHE A 94 -3.12 9.61 -1.76
N GLU A 95 -3.63 9.48 -2.99
CA GLU A 95 -3.89 10.64 -3.85
C GLU A 95 -5.19 11.35 -3.42
N ASN A 96 -5.09 12.28 -2.48
CA ASN A 96 -6.18 13.18 -2.09
C ASN A 96 -5.79 14.66 -2.29
N TYR A 97 -6.74 15.47 -2.78
CA TYR A 97 -6.51 16.86 -3.20
C TYR A 97 -6.19 17.83 -2.07
N GLN A 98 -6.53 17.50 -0.81
CA GLN A 98 -6.42 18.45 0.31
C GLN A 98 -5.21 18.20 1.21
N GLN A 99 -4.77 16.96 1.38
CA GLN A 99 -3.63 16.59 2.23
C GLN A 99 -2.95 15.33 1.69
N LEU A 100 -1.61 15.32 1.73
CA LEU A 100 -0.81 14.15 1.38
C LEU A 100 -0.77 13.19 2.59
N LEU A 101 -1.52 12.10 2.49
CA LEU A 101 -1.58 11.06 3.50
C LEU A 101 -0.72 9.87 3.07
N CYS A 102 0.05 9.31 3.97
CA CYS A 102 0.90 8.16 3.75
C CYS A 102 0.35 6.93 4.47
N LEU A 103 0.57 5.78 3.83
CA LEU A 103 0.38 4.48 4.44
C LEU A 103 1.33 4.32 5.63
N GLU A 104 0.81 4.02 6.81
CA GLU A 104 1.58 3.79 8.02
C GLU A 104 1.26 2.42 8.64
N GLY A 105 2.32 1.70 9.01
CA GLY A 105 2.22 0.43 9.71
C GLY A 105 2.08 0.62 11.22
N ASN A 106 1.12 -0.07 11.84
CA ASN A 106 0.99 -0.16 13.29
C ASN A 106 1.33 -1.57 13.75
N PHE A 107 2.52 -1.74 14.30
CA PHE A 107 3.01 -3.04 14.76
C PHE A 107 2.19 -3.60 15.92
N SER A 108 1.91 -2.79 16.95
CA SER A 108 1.24 -3.25 18.17
C SER A 108 -0.16 -3.78 17.91
N GLN A 109 -0.88 -3.17 16.96
CA GLN A 109 -2.24 -3.57 16.60
C GLN A 109 -2.29 -4.46 15.36
N LYS A 110 -1.15 -4.75 14.71
CA LYS A 110 -1.06 -5.43 13.41
C LYS A 110 -1.95 -4.81 12.31
N THR A 111 -2.16 -3.51 12.37
CA THR A 111 -3.04 -2.78 11.46
C THR A 111 -2.28 -1.83 10.56
N LEU A 112 -2.96 -1.36 9.54
CA LEU A 112 -2.51 -0.29 8.66
C LEU A 112 -3.45 0.89 8.81
N LYS A 113 -2.91 2.10 8.67
CA LYS A 113 -3.71 3.33 8.70
C LYS A 113 -3.17 4.35 7.69
N LEU A 114 -3.96 5.37 7.42
CA LEU A 114 -3.50 6.61 6.81
C LEU A 114 -3.12 7.63 7.88
N SER A 115 -2.03 8.34 7.65
CA SER A 115 -1.59 9.48 8.48
C SER A 115 -0.90 10.52 7.61
N SER A 116 -0.75 11.76 8.08
CA SER A 116 0.06 12.76 7.39
C SER A 116 1.46 12.20 7.08
N CYS A 117 1.93 12.44 5.86
CA CYS A 117 3.27 12.02 5.45
C CYS A 117 4.33 12.76 6.27
N ASP A 118 5.31 12.02 6.77
CA ASP A 118 6.45 12.54 7.52
C ASP A 118 7.71 11.72 7.19
N GLN A 119 8.68 12.35 6.54
CA GLN A 119 9.95 11.72 6.10
C GLN A 119 10.71 11.02 7.23
N MET A 120 10.52 11.47 8.48
CA MET A 120 11.20 10.95 9.65
C MET A 120 10.49 9.72 10.23
N LYS A 121 9.26 9.39 9.79
CA LYS A 121 8.49 8.24 10.30
C LYS A 121 8.96 6.95 9.62
N PRO A 122 9.67 6.07 10.35
CA PRO A 122 10.19 4.84 9.75
C PRO A 122 9.07 3.88 9.35
N TYR A 123 7.93 3.91 10.06
CA TYR A 123 6.77 3.04 9.79
C TYR A 123 5.95 3.47 8.57
N GLN A 124 6.28 4.59 7.94
CA GLN A 124 5.71 5.02 6.66
C GLN A 124 6.54 4.62 5.43
N LYS A 125 7.67 3.91 5.64
CA LYS A 125 8.57 3.48 4.57
C LYS A 125 8.25 2.08 4.11
N TRP A 126 8.01 1.93 2.81
CA TRP A 126 7.55 0.73 2.16
C TRP A 126 8.38 0.42 0.92
N LYS A 127 8.57 -0.87 0.66
CA LYS A 127 9.13 -1.36 -0.60
C LYS A 127 8.32 -2.53 -1.12
N PHE A 128 8.18 -2.59 -2.44
CA PHE A 128 7.83 -3.85 -3.09
C PHE A 128 9.08 -4.73 -3.14
N GLU A 129 8.95 -6.02 -2.84
CA GLU A 129 10.04 -6.98 -2.98
C GLU A 129 10.57 -7.01 -4.43
N LYS A 130 9.65 -6.82 -5.39
CA LYS A 130 9.87 -6.75 -6.84
C LYS A 130 8.83 -5.82 -7.44
N TYR A 131 9.23 -4.97 -8.39
CA TYR A 131 8.26 -4.23 -9.20
C TYR A 131 7.95 -5.09 -10.41
N TYR A 132 6.66 -5.36 -10.61
CA TYR A 132 6.15 -5.97 -11.82
C TYR A 132 5.35 -4.89 -12.52
N GLU A 133 5.77 -4.55 -13.73
CA GLU A 133 4.98 -3.69 -14.61
C GLU A 133 4.09 -4.62 -15.44
N ASP A 134 2.78 -4.46 -15.32
CA ASP A 134 1.78 -5.07 -16.23
C ASP A 134 1.65 -4.22 -17.51
#